data_AF-A0A7C2SMI4-F1
#
_entry.id   AF-A0A7C2SMI4-F1
#
_cell.length_a   1.000
_cell.length_b   1.000
_cell.length_c   1.000
_cell.angle_alpha   90.00
_cell.angle_beta   90.00
_cell.angle_gamma   90.00
#
_symmetry.space_group_name_H-M   'P 1'
#
loop_
_entity.id
_entity.type
_entity.pdbx_description
1 polymer ?
#
loop_
_entity_poly.entity_id
_entity_poly.type
_entity_poly.pdbx_seq_one_letter_code
_entity_poly.pdbx_strand_id
1 'polypeptide(L)'
;SSSDQSAMGAYNGTGTTYDFYKNVFGRDSYDGQGAELRSSVHAQFSTGLFGCTKNNAAWIDTSSIHQMAYGDGDGSTLGDLARSLDVTAHELTHGVTSRTANLAYQNESGALNEAMSDILGRATSFWAGQGDPSVKTDWVIGADVYTPNQSGDALRYMYDPKKDGQSADYYPERNYASGCTPSSSNDYCGVHTNSGIANLAAFLMSYGGTHPRGKTSVNVPGFGVVKMRSIFYRALTVYMTSSDTFEQARNHTAQAAADLYGGTCTPEWKTVQMAWDAVGVPGTWSCSSPGTYSISGNVGTSGATVTAGSASATSDASGNYTISGLAAGTYTVTPSKSGCTFTPTSRSVTVGPNATGINFTASCSSGSQLLQNPGFEQGNVIWTASTGVIENNASPAPHSGTWKAYLNGYGTVSSEYLYQDVSVPASASSVTLSFWLWIRTQETSTTTAYDRLWVQLRRPSDNSLIKTLAIYSNLNKTSTYVQKSFDITQYKGQTLRIYFYGAEDGSLATGFLIDDTALTVQ
;
A
#
# COMPACT_ATOMS: atom_id res chain seq x y z
N SER A 1 -9.12 26.34 44.19
CA SER A 1 -10.28 25.87 43.40
C SER A 1 -11.33 26.98 43.39
N SER A 2 -11.97 27.21 42.24
CA SER A 2 -13.09 28.14 42.08
C SER A 2 -14.39 27.34 41.93
N SER A 3 -15.54 27.92 42.30
CA SER A 3 -16.87 27.37 41.98
C SER A 3 -17.45 27.94 40.69
N ASP A 4 -16.83 28.98 40.13
CA ASP A 4 -17.22 29.57 38.85
C ASP A 4 -16.81 28.65 37.69
N GLN A 5 -17.80 28.18 36.94
CA GLN A 5 -17.63 27.25 35.82
C GLN A 5 -16.82 27.86 34.68
N SER A 6 -16.97 29.16 34.44
CA SER A 6 -16.24 29.90 33.40
C SER A 6 -14.75 29.93 33.75
N ALA A 7 -14.40 30.30 34.99
CA ALA A 7 -13.02 30.26 35.46
C ALA A 7 -12.40 28.85 35.43
N MET A 8 -13.17 27.82 35.79
CA MET A 8 -12.71 26.42 35.70
C MET A 8 -12.47 25.99 34.25
N GLY A 9 -13.40 26.33 33.34
CA GLY A 9 -13.28 26.07 31.90
C GLY A 9 -12.03 26.73 31.32
N ALA A 10 -11.86 28.03 31.56
CA ALA A 10 -10.68 28.77 31.10
C ALA A 10 -9.38 28.17 31.65
N TYR A 11 -9.32 27.85 32.96
CA TYR A 11 -8.12 27.27 33.57
C TYR A 11 -7.76 25.90 32.96
N ASN A 12 -8.75 25.01 32.83
CA ASN A 12 -8.53 23.67 32.28
C ASN A 12 -8.20 23.70 30.80
N GLY A 13 -8.89 24.53 30.02
CA GLY A 13 -8.63 24.73 28.60
C GLY A 13 -7.22 25.26 28.36
N THR A 14 -6.85 26.33 29.09
CA THR A 14 -5.51 26.94 29.00
C THR A 14 -4.41 25.93 29.34
N GLY A 15 -4.59 25.15 30.41
CA GLY A 15 -3.65 24.10 30.80
C GLY A 15 -3.53 22.99 29.75
N THR A 16 -4.67 22.54 29.21
CA THR A 16 -4.70 21.51 28.15
C THR A 16 -3.99 21.98 26.88
N THR A 17 -4.20 23.23 26.48
CA THR A 17 -3.51 23.80 25.32
C THR A 17 -2.02 23.96 25.57
N TYR A 18 -1.61 24.39 26.77
CA TYR A 18 -0.18 24.41 27.15
C TYR A 18 0.43 23.00 27.03
N ASP A 19 -0.22 21.98 27.59
CA ASP A 19 0.26 20.60 27.54
C ASP A 19 0.35 20.09 26.10
N PHE A 20 -0.60 20.45 25.23
CA PHE A 20 -0.51 20.13 23.80
C PHE A 20 0.74 20.72 23.17
N TYR A 21 0.97 22.04 23.30
CA TYR A 21 2.15 22.68 22.71
C TYR A 21 3.46 22.14 23.27
N LYS A 22 3.52 21.91 24.59
CA LYS A 22 4.70 21.37 25.27
C LYS A 22 5.00 19.94 24.84
N ASN A 23 4.00 19.06 24.85
CA ASN A 23 4.20 17.63 24.61
C ASN A 23 4.26 17.27 23.12
N VAL A 24 3.56 18.00 22.25
CA VAL A 24 3.53 17.71 20.80
C VAL A 24 4.65 18.42 20.06
N PHE A 25 4.98 19.66 20.45
CA PHE A 25 5.95 20.49 19.71
C PHE A 25 7.19 20.87 20.52
N GLY A 26 7.26 20.53 21.80
CA GLY A 26 8.36 20.96 22.67
C GLY A 26 8.34 22.46 22.97
N ARG A 27 7.23 23.17 22.69
CA ARG A 27 7.13 24.61 22.88
C ARG A 27 6.69 24.93 24.32
N ASP A 28 7.48 25.74 25.02
CA ASP A 28 7.15 26.18 26.37
C ASP A 28 6.33 27.48 26.35
N SER A 29 5.00 27.37 26.51
CA SER A 29 4.06 28.49 26.44
C SER A 29 3.99 29.20 25.07
N TYR A 30 3.23 30.29 24.98
CA TYR A 30 2.99 31.00 23.72
C TYR A 30 4.24 31.69 23.16
N ASP A 31 5.22 32.02 24.00
CA ASP A 31 6.48 32.68 23.61
C ASP A 31 7.66 31.70 23.42
N GLY A 32 7.47 30.42 23.76
CA GLY A 32 8.52 29.41 23.74
C GLY A 32 9.51 29.50 24.90
N GLN A 33 9.27 30.36 25.88
CA GLN A 33 10.15 30.63 27.02
C GLN A 33 9.45 30.54 28.38
N GLY A 34 8.27 29.90 28.41
CA GLY A 34 7.54 29.64 29.65
C GLY A 34 6.82 30.86 30.21
N ALA A 35 6.37 31.79 29.36
CA ALA A 35 5.54 32.91 29.80
C ALA A 35 4.30 32.45 30.58
N GLU A 36 3.94 33.23 31.61
CA GLU A 36 2.72 33.04 32.37
C GLU A 36 1.49 33.14 31.47
N LEU A 37 0.61 32.14 31.57
CA LEU A 37 -0.67 32.12 30.85
C LEU A 37 -1.75 32.75 31.73
N ARG A 38 -2.31 33.87 31.25
CA ARG A 38 -3.35 34.62 31.94
C ARG A 38 -4.65 34.53 31.15
N SER A 39 -5.74 34.29 31.87
CA SER A 39 -7.09 34.20 31.32
C SER A 39 -8.05 35.02 32.18
N SER A 40 -8.87 35.86 31.56
CA SER A 40 -9.96 36.58 32.21
C SER A 40 -11.30 36.10 31.67
N VAL A 41 -12.23 35.79 32.56
CA VAL A 41 -13.60 35.38 32.25
C VAL A 41 -14.57 36.49 32.59
N HIS A 42 -15.84 36.35 32.17
CA HIS A 42 -16.87 37.40 32.31
C HIS A 42 -16.49 38.72 31.61
N ALA A 43 -15.66 38.63 30.56
CA ALA A 43 -15.20 39.77 29.81
C ALA A 43 -16.34 40.40 29.00
N GLN A 44 -16.19 41.70 28.75
CA GLN A 44 -17.06 42.45 27.86
C GLN A 44 -16.21 43.17 26.82
N PHE A 45 -16.65 43.12 25.56
CA PHE A 45 -15.94 43.65 24.41
C PHE A 45 -16.69 44.84 23.85
N SER A 46 -16.00 45.97 23.65
CA SER A 46 -16.63 47.18 23.12
C SER A 46 -17.15 46.96 21.69
N THR A 47 -18.37 47.40 21.43
CA THR A 47 -18.99 47.43 20.09
C THR A 47 -19.08 48.86 19.53
N GLY A 48 -18.34 49.81 20.12
CA GLY A 48 -18.36 51.23 19.75
C GLY A 48 -18.82 52.14 20.89
N LEU A 49 -19.27 53.36 20.53
CA LEU A 49 -19.35 54.52 21.44
C LEU A 49 -20.06 54.28 22.78
N PHE A 50 -21.03 53.37 22.87
CA PHE A 50 -21.79 53.09 24.10
C PHE A 50 -22.18 51.62 24.29
N GLY A 51 -21.54 50.68 23.59
CA GLY A 51 -21.95 49.28 23.56
C GLY A 51 -20.86 48.33 24.00
N CYS A 52 -21.26 47.26 24.70
CA CYS A 52 -20.43 46.11 25.00
C CYS A 52 -21.19 44.83 24.65
N THR A 53 -20.45 43.79 24.25
CA THR A 53 -20.98 42.45 24.03
C THR A 53 -20.21 41.42 24.85
N LYS A 54 -20.89 40.33 25.19
CA LYS A 54 -20.28 39.12 25.76
C LYS A 54 -20.06 38.03 24.71
N ASN A 55 -20.51 38.25 23.48
CA ASN A 55 -20.43 37.31 22.37
C ASN A 55 -19.05 37.36 21.70
N ASN A 56 -17.98 37.19 22.48
CA ASN A 56 -16.64 37.10 21.92
C ASN A 56 -15.64 36.43 22.89
N ALA A 57 -14.54 35.94 22.32
CA ALA A 57 -13.31 35.63 23.01
C ALA A 57 -12.16 36.28 22.22
N ALA A 58 -11.03 36.55 22.89
CA ALA A 58 -9.88 37.14 22.23
C ALA A 58 -8.58 36.86 22.97
N TRP A 59 -7.50 36.66 22.21
CA TRP A 59 -6.14 36.96 22.66
C TRP A 59 -5.89 38.47 22.62
N ILE A 60 -5.69 39.06 23.80
CA ILE A 60 -5.30 40.46 23.95
C ILE A 60 -3.77 40.54 23.99
N ASP A 61 -3.18 41.08 22.93
CA ASP A 61 -1.74 41.32 22.80
C ASP A 61 -1.45 42.83 22.67
N THR A 62 -0.95 43.42 23.75
CA THR A 62 -0.51 44.82 23.79
C THR A 62 0.88 44.89 24.39
N SER A 63 1.50 46.07 24.48
CA SER A 63 2.82 46.20 25.10
C SER A 63 2.89 45.80 26.58
N SER A 64 1.75 45.68 27.28
CA SER A 64 1.70 45.37 28.73
C SER A 64 0.73 44.25 29.11
N ILE A 65 -0.07 43.75 28.17
CA ILE A 65 -1.11 42.76 28.41
C ILE A 65 -0.98 41.67 27.34
N HIS A 66 -0.82 40.43 27.79
CA HIS A 66 -0.74 39.21 26.97
C HIS A 66 -1.61 38.15 27.63
N GLN A 67 -2.89 38.07 27.25
CA GLN A 67 -3.84 37.19 27.92
C GLN A 67 -5.01 36.79 27.03
N MET A 68 -5.67 35.69 27.39
CA MET A 68 -6.98 35.36 26.86
C MET A 68 -8.08 36.11 27.63
N ALA A 69 -9.15 36.49 26.93
CA ALA A 69 -10.36 37.06 27.50
C ALA A 69 -11.59 36.34 26.94
N TYR A 70 -12.53 35.95 27.79
CA TYR A 70 -13.73 35.20 27.42
C TYR A 70 -14.97 35.92 27.93
N GLY A 71 -15.93 36.17 27.03
CA GLY A 71 -17.26 36.60 27.41
C GLY A 71 -18.18 35.41 27.71
N ASP A 72 -19.25 35.66 28.48
CA ASP A 72 -20.22 34.61 28.87
C ASP A 72 -21.16 34.19 27.73
N GLY A 73 -21.07 34.85 26.57
CA GLY A 73 -22.12 34.80 25.56
C GLY A 73 -23.42 35.49 26.02
N ASP A 74 -24.44 35.42 25.16
CA ASP A 74 -25.79 35.93 25.39
C ASP A 74 -26.80 34.82 25.72
N GLY A 75 -26.36 33.57 25.71
CA GLY A 75 -27.20 32.38 25.95
C GLY A 75 -28.10 31.99 24.78
N SER A 76 -27.97 32.67 23.63
CA SER A 76 -28.77 32.45 22.43
C SER A 76 -27.91 32.19 21.21
N THR A 77 -27.07 33.15 20.82
CA THR A 77 -26.13 33.02 19.71
C THR A 77 -24.83 32.39 20.18
N LEU A 78 -24.33 32.80 21.35
CA LEU A 78 -23.16 32.21 21.98
C LEU A 78 -23.46 31.86 23.44
N GLY A 79 -22.99 30.70 23.87
CA GLY A 79 -22.82 30.33 25.28
C GLY A 79 -21.49 30.82 25.83
N ASP A 80 -21.14 30.33 27.02
CA ASP A 80 -19.89 30.67 27.72
C ASP A 80 -18.67 30.18 26.94
N LEU A 81 -17.92 31.11 26.34
CA LEU A 81 -16.79 30.81 25.45
C LEU A 81 -15.61 30.19 26.20
N ALA A 82 -15.49 30.38 27.51
CA ALA A 82 -14.46 29.74 28.32
C ALA A 82 -14.65 28.22 28.43
N ARG A 83 -15.79 27.68 27.99
CA ARG A 83 -16.12 26.26 28.07
C ARG A 83 -15.79 25.46 26.82
N SER A 84 -15.38 26.11 25.73
CA SER A 84 -14.88 25.40 24.56
C SER A 84 -13.35 25.30 24.58
N LEU A 85 -12.84 24.07 24.44
CA LEU A 85 -11.41 23.83 24.30
C LEU A 85 -10.87 24.31 22.95
N ASP A 86 -11.63 24.15 21.86
CA ASP A 86 -11.15 24.61 20.55
C ASP A 86 -11.08 26.14 20.49
N VAL A 87 -12.02 26.86 21.11
CA VAL A 87 -11.97 28.33 21.27
C VAL A 87 -10.79 28.72 22.15
N THR A 88 -10.61 28.08 23.30
CA THR A 88 -9.46 28.39 24.17
C THR A 88 -8.11 28.17 23.47
N ALA A 89 -7.99 27.05 22.74
CA ALA A 89 -6.79 26.73 22.00
C ALA A 89 -6.58 27.64 20.77
N HIS A 90 -7.67 28.07 20.13
CA HIS A 90 -7.67 29.09 19.08
C HIS A 90 -7.09 30.41 19.62
N GLU A 91 -7.62 30.92 20.73
CA GLU A 91 -7.11 32.17 21.32
C GLU A 91 -5.63 32.07 21.70
N LEU A 92 -5.20 31.00 22.37
CA LEU A 92 -3.79 30.86 22.73
C LEU A 92 -2.88 30.72 21.50
N THR A 93 -3.39 30.17 20.40
CA THR A 93 -2.64 30.06 19.14
C THR A 93 -2.39 31.42 18.48
N HIS A 94 -3.26 32.42 18.67
CA HIS A 94 -2.93 33.80 18.27
C HIS A 94 -1.67 34.31 18.99
N GLY A 95 -1.50 33.98 20.28
CA GLY A 95 -0.29 34.30 21.04
C GLY A 95 0.96 33.59 20.50
N VAL A 96 0.82 32.34 20.04
CA VAL A 96 1.92 31.62 19.36
C VAL A 96 2.26 32.32 18.05
N THR A 97 1.25 32.69 17.26
CA THR A 97 1.40 33.39 15.99
C THR A 97 2.12 34.73 16.18
N SER A 98 1.73 35.52 17.19
CA SER A 98 2.35 36.84 17.44
C SER A 98 3.81 36.77 17.89
N ARG A 99 4.24 35.65 18.47
CA ARG A 99 5.64 35.40 18.88
C ARG A 99 6.44 34.59 17.84
N THR A 100 5.87 34.29 16.68
CA THR A 100 6.52 33.53 15.61
C THR A 100 6.41 34.28 14.28
N ALA A 101 5.49 33.88 13.39
CA ALA A 101 5.30 34.53 12.09
C ALA A 101 4.85 35.99 12.19
N ASN A 102 4.19 36.35 13.30
CA ASN A 102 3.59 37.66 13.52
C ASN A 102 2.66 38.09 12.37
N LEU A 103 1.85 37.15 11.86
CA LEU A 103 0.91 37.36 10.77
C LEU A 103 0.01 38.57 11.07
N ALA A 104 0.10 39.60 10.25
CA ALA A 104 -0.67 40.83 10.41
C ALA A 104 -2.16 40.51 10.29
N TYR A 105 -2.96 41.02 11.23
CA TYR A 105 -4.38 40.71 11.35
C TYR A 105 -5.25 41.49 10.34
N GLN A 106 -4.97 41.29 9.05
CA GLN A 106 -5.66 41.93 7.93
C GLN A 106 -5.43 41.14 6.64
N ASN A 107 -6.37 41.23 5.69
CA ASN A 107 -6.27 40.59 4.36
C ASN A 107 -5.93 39.08 4.48
N GLU A 108 -5.09 38.56 3.57
CA GLU A 108 -4.70 37.14 3.56
C GLU A 108 -3.83 36.74 4.75
N SER A 109 -2.93 37.61 5.23
CA SER A 109 -2.14 37.30 6.43
C SER A 109 -3.02 37.15 7.66
N GLY A 110 -4.08 37.96 7.77
CA GLY A 110 -5.06 37.85 8.86
C GLY A 110 -5.92 36.60 8.73
N ALA A 111 -6.34 36.26 7.51
CA ALA A 111 -7.05 35.02 7.24
C ALA A 111 -6.21 33.77 7.54
N LEU A 112 -4.90 33.83 7.30
CA LEU A 112 -3.95 32.81 7.74
C LEU A 112 -3.80 32.79 9.26
N ASN A 113 -3.76 33.95 9.92
CA ASN A 113 -3.70 34.04 11.38
C ASN A 113 -4.90 33.31 12.01
N GLU A 114 -6.11 33.61 11.55
CA GLU A 114 -7.35 32.92 11.93
C GLU A 114 -7.31 31.41 11.63
N ALA A 115 -6.90 31.03 10.41
CA ALA A 115 -6.83 29.62 10.03
C ALA A 115 -5.82 28.84 10.88
N MET A 116 -4.67 29.42 11.22
CA MET A 116 -3.69 28.77 12.09
C MET A 116 -4.28 28.51 13.49
N SER A 117 -5.04 29.46 14.02
CA SER A 117 -5.75 29.31 15.29
C SER A 117 -6.84 28.24 15.22
N ASP A 118 -7.62 28.16 14.14
CA ASP A 118 -8.58 27.07 13.93
C ASP A 118 -7.91 25.70 13.78
N ILE A 119 -6.85 25.61 12.98
CA ILE A 119 -6.15 24.37 12.66
C ILE A 119 -5.50 23.77 13.90
N LEU A 120 -4.72 24.57 14.64
CA LEU A 120 -4.03 24.10 15.84
C LEU A 120 -4.98 24.03 17.04
N GLY A 121 -6.01 24.88 17.09
CA GLY A 121 -7.09 24.79 18.06
C GLY A 121 -7.84 23.46 17.94
N ARG A 122 -8.27 23.09 16.73
CA ARG A 122 -8.93 21.80 16.51
C ARG A 122 -8.01 20.61 16.71
N ALA A 123 -6.74 20.71 16.28
CA ALA A 123 -5.74 19.67 16.55
C ALA A 123 -5.49 19.45 18.06
N THR A 124 -5.61 20.51 18.88
CA THR A 124 -5.55 20.43 20.34
C THR A 124 -6.73 19.65 20.88
N SER A 125 -7.96 19.95 20.43
CA SER A 125 -9.16 19.23 20.85
C SER A 125 -9.10 17.74 20.52
N PHE A 126 -8.69 17.38 19.29
CA PHE A 126 -8.49 15.98 18.93
C PHE A 126 -7.41 15.28 19.79
N TRP A 127 -6.33 15.99 20.12
CA TRP A 127 -5.29 15.44 21.00
C TRP A 127 -5.79 15.22 22.43
N ALA A 128 -6.66 16.09 22.93
CA ALA A 128 -7.31 15.97 24.23
C ALA A 128 -8.48 14.97 24.26
N GLY A 129 -8.77 14.29 23.14
CA GLY A 129 -9.86 13.32 23.03
C GLY A 129 -11.25 13.94 22.82
N GLN A 130 -11.32 15.21 22.42
CA GLN A 130 -12.57 15.87 22.05
C GLN A 130 -12.77 15.82 20.53
N GLY A 131 -13.70 14.95 20.10
CA GLY A 131 -13.95 14.61 18.70
C GLY A 131 -12.97 13.59 18.12
N ASP A 132 -13.23 13.14 16.90
CA ASP A 132 -12.42 12.17 16.18
C ASP A 132 -11.95 12.75 14.82
N PRO A 133 -10.62 12.85 14.56
CA PRO A 133 -10.12 13.38 13.29
C PRO A 133 -10.49 12.52 12.07
N SER A 134 -10.93 11.26 12.28
CA SER A 134 -11.46 10.38 11.23
C SER A 134 -12.95 10.56 10.96
N VAL A 135 -13.64 11.39 11.74
CA VAL A 135 -15.06 11.73 11.54
C VAL A 135 -15.16 13.11 10.90
N LYS A 136 -15.64 13.16 9.65
CA LYS A 136 -15.73 14.40 8.87
C LYS A 136 -16.48 15.53 9.59
N THR A 137 -17.60 15.20 10.24
CA THR A 137 -18.46 16.18 10.93
C THR A 137 -17.84 16.75 12.19
N ASP A 138 -16.75 16.16 12.70
CA ASP A 138 -16.05 16.66 13.87
C ASP A 138 -15.02 17.73 13.51
N TRP A 139 -14.85 18.07 12.23
CA TRP A 139 -13.96 19.16 11.80
C TRP A 139 -14.68 20.51 11.80
N VAL A 140 -15.06 20.94 13.01
CA VAL A 140 -15.84 22.15 13.28
C VAL A 140 -15.22 22.97 14.41
N ILE A 141 -15.46 24.28 14.44
CA ILE A 141 -14.96 25.19 15.47
C ILE A 141 -16.13 25.76 16.26
N GLY A 142 -16.02 25.74 17.60
CA GLY A 142 -16.98 26.39 18.49
C GLY A 142 -18.33 25.71 18.60
N ALA A 143 -18.45 24.42 18.23
CA ALA A 143 -19.70 23.67 18.32
C ALA A 143 -20.27 23.57 19.75
N ASP A 144 -19.40 23.62 20.77
CA ASP A 144 -19.81 23.55 22.18
C ASP A 144 -20.45 24.84 22.71
N VAL A 145 -20.28 25.95 21.98
CA VAL A 145 -20.66 27.29 22.45
C VAL A 145 -21.49 28.07 21.44
N TYR A 146 -21.53 27.66 20.17
CA TYR A 146 -22.39 28.26 19.17
C TYR A 146 -23.83 27.76 19.35
N THR A 147 -24.79 28.69 19.35
CA THR A 147 -26.22 28.40 19.40
C THR A 147 -26.58 27.30 20.42
N PRO A 148 -26.34 27.50 21.73
CA PRO A 148 -26.36 26.44 22.74
C PRO A 148 -27.70 25.67 22.90
N ASN A 149 -28.77 26.19 22.30
CA ASN A 149 -30.10 25.56 22.28
C ASN A 149 -30.40 24.80 20.96
N GLN A 150 -29.43 24.73 20.05
CA GLN A 150 -29.47 24.03 18.78
C GLN A 150 -28.32 23.01 18.74
N SER A 151 -28.59 21.81 18.23
CA SER A 151 -27.60 20.76 18.14
C SER A 151 -27.16 20.53 16.70
N GLY A 152 -25.90 20.15 16.52
CA GLY A 152 -25.35 19.76 15.21
C GLY A 152 -24.92 20.92 14.33
N ASP A 153 -24.85 22.14 14.87
CA ASP A 153 -24.22 23.29 14.24
C ASP A 153 -22.96 23.75 14.98
N ALA A 154 -22.25 24.69 14.36
CA ALA A 154 -20.98 25.21 14.80
C ALA A 154 -20.75 26.60 14.20
N LEU A 155 -19.81 27.35 14.77
CA LEU A 155 -19.44 28.68 14.29
C LEU A 155 -18.78 28.62 12.90
N ARG A 156 -17.90 27.63 12.67
CA ARG A 156 -17.23 27.37 11.38
C ARG A 156 -17.10 25.87 11.12
N TYR A 157 -17.09 25.48 9.85
CA TYR A 157 -16.97 24.09 9.40
C TYR A 157 -15.72 23.93 8.55
N MET A 158 -14.62 23.41 9.11
CA MET A 158 -13.37 23.26 8.34
C MET A 158 -13.52 22.30 7.16
N TYR A 159 -14.39 21.27 7.28
CA TYR A 159 -14.62 20.29 6.22
C TYR A 159 -15.51 20.80 5.07
N ASP A 160 -16.27 21.87 5.29
CA ASP A 160 -17.20 22.49 4.34
C ASP A 160 -17.44 23.97 4.74
N PRO A 161 -16.45 24.86 4.55
CA PRO A 161 -16.51 26.22 5.12
C PRO A 161 -17.76 26.97 4.68
N LYS A 162 -18.22 26.78 3.44
CA LYS A 162 -19.39 27.50 2.94
C LYS A 162 -20.69 27.16 3.66
N LYS A 163 -20.72 26.08 4.46
CA LYS A 163 -21.88 25.66 5.25
C LYS A 163 -22.31 26.68 6.30
N ASP A 164 -21.39 27.52 6.80
CA ASP A 164 -21.73 28.63 7.71
C ASP A 164 -22.35 29.85 7.00
N GLY A 165 -22.42 29.82 5.65
CA GLY A 165 -22.98 30.87 4.81
C GLY A 165 -21.99 31.98 4.43
N GLN A 166 -20.93 32.20 5.18
CA GLN A 166 -20.03 33.36 5.05
C GLN A 166 -18.61 33.00 4.62
N SER A 167 -18.08 31.87 5.08
CA SER A 167 -16.69 31.49 4.84
C SER A 167 -16.45 31.12 3.38
N ALA A 168 -15.33 31.55 2.85
CA ALA A 168 -14.82 31.12 1.56
C ALA A 168 -14.10 29.77 1.72
N ASP A 169 -14.23 28.90 0.73
CA ASP A 169 -13.54 27.61 0.66
C ASP A 169 -12.70 27.47 -0.63
N TYR A 170 -12.80 28.45 -1.53
CA TYR A 170 -12.15 28.47 -2.84
C TYR A 170 -11.54 29.85 -3.12
N TYR A 171 -10.22 29.91 -3.31
CA TYR A 171 -9.44 31.14 -3.38
C TYR A 171 -9.88 32.14 -4.47
N PRO A 172 -10.29 31.71 -5.68
CA PRO A 172 -10.87 32.61 -6.67
C PRO A 172 -12.19 33.28 -6.23
N GLU A 173 -12.90 32.71 -5.27
CA GLU A 173 -14.16 33.22 -4.70
C GLU A 173 -13.97 33.88 -3.32
N ARG A 174 -12.72 34.15 -2.91
CA ARG A 174 -12.44 34.77 -1.61
C ARG A 174 -13.08 36.16 -1.49
N ASN A 175 -13.53 36.49 -0.30
CA ASN A 175 -14.11 37.80 0.00
C ASN A 175 -13.05 38.90 -0.17
N TYR A 176 -13.47 40.07 -0.65
CA TYR A 176 -12.60 41.24 -0.86
C TYR A 176 -11.46 41.06 -1.89
N ALA A 177 -11.65 40.20 -2.90
CA ALA A 177 -10.62 39.88 -3.90
C ALA A 177 -10.09 41.06 -4.75
N SER A 178 -10.85 42.16 -4.90
CA SER A 178 -10.54 43.29 -5.79
C SER A 178 -10.01 44.54 -5.08
N GLY A 179 -9.32 44.38 -3.94
CA GLY A 179 -8.81 45.48 -3.14
C GLY A 179 -9.78 45.90 -2.04
N CYS A 180 -9.25 46.08 -0.83
CA CYS A 180 -9.98 46.43 0.36
C CYS A 180 -9.07 47.21 1.31
N THR A 181 -9.62 48.17 2.05
CA THR A 181 -8.92 48.87 3.14
C THR A 181 -9.34 48.21 4.46
N PRO A 182 -8.44 47.57 5.21
CA PRO A 182 -8.79 46.85 6.43
C PRO A 182 -9.42 47.75 7.49
N SER A 183 -10.53 47.29 8.08
CA SER A 183 -11.18 47.92 9.24
C SER A 183 -12.00 46.89 10.01
N SER A 184 -12.38 47.20 11.25
CA SER A 184 -13.28 46.31 12.01
C SER A 184 -14.63 46.07 11.30
N SER A 185 -15.12 47.06 10.54
CA SER A 185 -16.41 46.97 9.84
C SER A 185 -16.46 45.97 8.69
N ASN A 186 -15.30 45.61 8.14
CA ASN A 186 -15.17 44.67 7.03
C ASN A 186 -14.34 43.44 7.43
N ASP A 187 -14.31 43.13 8.73
CA ASP A 187 -13.57 41.98 9.25
C ASP A 187 -12.08 42.02 8.86
N TYR A 188 -11.49 43.21 8.87
CA TYR A 188 -10.13 43.49 8.39
C TYR A 188 -9.86 42.90 6.98
N CYS A 189 -10.83 43.06 6.08
CA CYS A 189 -10.88 42.44 4.76
C CYS A 189 -11.08 40.91 4.79
N GLY A 190 -11.96 40.46 5.68
CA GLY A 190 -12.49 39.10 5.71
C GLY A 190 -11.56 38.07 6.35
N VAL A 191 -10.88 38.39 7.44
CA VAL A 191 -9.96 37.44 8.11
C VAL A 191 -10.68 36.17 8.58
N HIS A 192 -11.84 36.28 9.22
CA HIS A 192 -12.61 35.12 9.70
C HIS A 192 -13.32 34.39 8.56
N THR A 193 -13.66 35.10 7.49
CA THR A 193 -14.38 34.49 6.36
C THR A 193 -13.44 33.82 5.35
N ASN A 194 -12.28 34.39 5.08
CA ASN A 194 -11.31 33.83 4.14
C ASN A 194 -10.46 32.72 4.77
N SER A 195 -10.39 32.62 6.10
CA SER A 195 -9.69 31.52 6.80
C SER A 195 -10.20 30.14 6.42
N GLY A 196 -11.47 30.04 6.00
CA GLY A 196 -12.09 28.84 5.47
C GLY A 196 -11.29 28.15 4.35
N ILE A 197 -10.56 28.91 3.53
CA ILE A 197 -9.73 28.38 2.43
C ILE A 197 -8.60 27.50 3.00
N ALA A 198 -7.86 28.03 3.98
CA ALA A 198 -6.77 27.30 4.63
C ALA A 198 -7.30 26.21 5.57
N ASN A 199 -8.44 26.42 6.23
CA ASN A 199 -9.12 25.41 7.02
C ASN A 199 -9.50 24.19 6.17
N LEU A 200 -10.07 24.40 4.99
CA LEU A 200 -10.40 23.30 4.08
C LEU A 200 -9.14 22.61 3.54
N ALA A 201 -8.09 23.36 3.20
CA ALA A 201 -6.83 22.77 2.78
C ALA A 201 -6.25 21.86 3.89
N ALA A 202 -6.25 22.33 5.15
CA ALA A 202 -5.78 21.54 6.30
C ALA A 202 -6.66 20.30 6.56
N PHE A 203 -7.98 20.44 6.46
CA PHE A 203 -8.91 19.31 6.52
C PHE A 203 -8.56 18.27 5.44
N LEU A 204 -8.39 18.68 4.17
CA LEU A 204 -8.08 17.77 3.07
C LEU A 204 -6.69 17.12 3.23
N MET A 205 -5.69 17.83 3.77
CA MET A 205 -4.39 17.24 4.09
C MET A 205 -4.52 16.12 5.14
N SER A 206 -5.37 16.33 6.14
CA SER A 206 -5.59 15.35 7.20
C SER A 206 -6.49 14.19 6.73
N TYR A 207 -7.72 14.50 6.34
CA TYR A 207 -8.80 13.55 6.05
C TYR A 207 -8.73 12.96 4.63
N GLY A 208 -8.22 13.73 3.67
CA GLY A 208 -8.29 13.39 2.24
C GLY A 208 -9.65 13.72 1.60
N GLY A 209 -9.81 13.32 0.35
CA GLY A 209 -11.02 13.53 -0.46
C GLY A 209 -10.92 14.71 -1.42
N THR A 210 -12.09 15.16 -1.89
CA THR A 210 -12.23 16.21 -2.89
C THR A 210 -12.87 17.46 -2.29
N HIS A 211 -12.75 18.60 -2.98
CA HIS A 211 -13.40 19.85 -2.58
C HIS A 211 -14.92 19.63 -2.38
N PRO A 212 -15.52 20.05 -1.24
CA PRO A 212 -16.90 19.70 -0.88
C PRO A 212 -17.94 20.23 -1.86
N ARG A 213 -17.69 21.40 -2.46
CA ARG A 213 -18.51 21.98 -3.55
C ARG A 213 -18.06 21.63 -4.97
N GLY A 214 -17.08 20.72 -5.14
CA GLY A 214 -16.58 20.30 -6.45
C GLY A 214 -15.94 21.41 -7.30
N LYS A 215 -15.33 22.44 -6.68
CA LYS A 215 -14.70 23.57 -7.40
C LYS A 215 -13.47 23.16 -8.21
N THR A 216 -12.82 22.09 -7.79
CA THR A 216 -11.71 21.43 -8.48
C THR A 216 -11.95 19.92 -8.48
N SER A 217 -11.27 19.20 -9.38
CA SER A 217 -11.32 17.74 -9.47
C SER A 217 -10.21 17.04 -8.67
N VAL A 218 -9.42 17.80 -7.90
CA VAL A 218 -8.26 17.27 -7.18
C VAL A 218 -8.74 16.35 -6.05
N ASN A 219 -8.29 15.10 -6.08
CA ASN A 219 -8.53 14.12 -5.02
C ASN A 219 -7.31 13.99 -4.12
N VAL A 220 -7.38 14.58 -2.93
CA VAL A 220 -6.29 14.61 -1.96
C VAL A 220 -6.26 13.28 -1.20
N PRO A 221 -5.11 12.57 -1.12
CA PRO A 221 -5.07 11.24 -0.51
C PRO A 221 -5.23 11.26 1.02
N GLY A 222 -4.95 12.39 1.68
CA GLY A 222 -4.93 12.52 3.14
C GLY A 222 -3.73 11.80 3.79
N PHE A 223 -3.24 12.32 4.91
CA PHE A 223 -2.15 11.69 5.67
C PHE A 223 -2.32 11.75 7.20
N GLY A 224 -3.48 12.17 7.67
CA GLY A 224 -3.86 12.24 9.08
C GLY A 224 -3.43 13.51 9.81
N VAL A 225 -4.12 13.77 10.94
CA VAL A 225 -4.02 15.00 11.72
C VAL A 225 -2.64 15.25 12.32
N VAL A 226 -1.91 14.18 12.66
CA VAL A 226 -0.58 14.28 13.29
C VAL A 226 0.44 14.89 12.33
N LYS A 227 0.43 14.47 11.07
CA LYS A 227 1.32 15.05 10.05
C LYS A 227 0.88 16.46 9.68
N MET A 228 -0.43 16.68 9.55
CA MET A 228 -1.02 17.98 9.24
C MET A 228 -0.59 19.04 10.27
N ARG A 229 -0.85 18.81 11.56
CA ARG A 229 -0.52 19.77 12.62
C ARG A 229 0.98 20.06 12.70
N SER A 230 1.83 19.06 12.43
CA SER A 230 3.29 19.21 12.45
C SER A 230 3.78 20.08 11.28
N ILE A 231 3.19 19.91 10.10
CA ILE A 231 3.49 20.74 8.92
C ILE A 231 3.08 22.19 9.15
N PHE A 232 1.84 22.42 9.59
CA PHE A 232 1.35 23.78 9.85
C PHE A 232 2.12 24.46 10.98
N TYR A 233 2.41 23.76 12.08
CA TYR A 233 3.22 24.31 13.17
C TYR A 233 4.64 24.68 12.70
N ARG A 234 5.31 23.82 11.93
CA ARG A 234 6.63 24.14 11.37
C ARG A 234 6.56 25.30 10.37
N ALA A 235 5.54 25.34 9.52
CA ALA A 235 5.35 26.47 8.60
C ALA A 235 5.19 27.79 9.36
N LEU A 236 4.34 27.83 10.38
CA LEU A 236 4.11 29.00 11.22
C LEU A 236 5.38 29.47 11.95
N THR A 237 6.16 28.53 12.49
CA THR A 237 7.27 28.87 13.40
C THR A 237 8.63 29.06 12.72
N VAL A 238 8.81 28.54 11.51
CA VAL A 238 10.10 28.57 10.81
C VAL A 238 10.06 29.42 9.55
N TYR A 239 8.92 29.45 8.86
CA TYR A 239 8.85 29.92 7.48
C TYR A 239 7.98 31.13 7.25
N MET A 240 6.83 31.17 7.92
CA MET A 240 5.87 32.23 7.68
C MET A 240 6.34 33.57 8.23
N THR A 241 5.92 34.65 7.57
CA THR A 241 6.21 36.04 7.95
C THR A 241 4.95 36.87 8.10
N SER A 242 5.08 38.08 8.61
CA SER A 242 3.94 38.93 8.99
C SER A 242 3.02 39.30 7.83
N SER A 243 3.50 39.25 6.59
CA SER A 243 2.76 39.67 5.39
C SER A 243 2.42 38.52 4.44
N ASP A 244 2.50 37.28 4.91
CA ASP A 244 2.31 36.13 4.05
C ASP A 244 0.91 36.08 3.42
N THR A 245 0.88 35.73 2.13
CA THR A 245 -0.32 35.42 1.37
C THR A 245 -0.64 33.93 1.42
N PHE A 246 -1.81 33.52 0.92
CA PHE A 246 -2.14 32.10 0.80
C PHE A 246 -1.15 31.33 -0.11
N GLU A 247 -0.66 31.97 -1.17
CA GLU A 247 0.37 31.38 -2.04
C GLU A 247 1.71 31.18 -1.30
N GLN A 248 2.09 32.11 -0.43
CA GLN A 248 3.27 31.93 0.43
C GLN A 248 3.04 30.81 1.45
N ALA A 249 1.86 30.76 2.10
CA ALA A 249 1.50 29.67 3.00
C ALA A 249 1.55 28.29 2.32
N ARG A 250 1.12 28.19 1.06
CA ARG A 250 1.28 26.99 0.24
C ARG A 250 2.74 26.57 0.14
N ASN A 251 3.63 27.49 -0.22
CA ASN A 251 5.06 27.21 -0.34
C ASN A 251 5.69 26.84 1.01
N HIS A 252 5.33 27.54 2.08
CA HIS A 252 5.88 27.31 3.43
C HIS A 252 5.43 25.98 4.04
N THR A 253 4.17 25.60 3.83
CA THR A 253 3.69 24.27 4.24
C THR A 253 4.30 23.15 3.40
N ALA A 254 4.54 23.37 2.10
CA ALA A 254 5.25 22.40 1.27
C ALA A 254 6.72 22.25 1.71
N GLN A 255 7.40 23.35 2.02
CA GLN A 255 8.78 23.32 2.55
C GLN A 255 8.83 22.63 3.93
N ALA A 256 7.87 22.92 4.82
CA ALA A 256 7.75 22.22 6.09
C ALA A 256 7.56 20.70 5.92
N ALA A 257 6.74 20.27 4.95
CA ALA A 257 6.60 18.86 4.63
C ALA A 257 7.89 18.25 4.06
N ALA A 258 8.63 18.97 3.22
CA ALA A 258 9.92 18.51 2.71
C ALA A 258 10.90 18.27 3.86
N ASP A 259 11.03 19.21 4.80
CA ASP A 259 11.96 19.05 5.91
C ASP A 259 11.60 17.89 6.83
N LEU A 260 10.31 17.73 7.13
CA LEU A 260 9.84 16.75 8.10
C LEU A 260 9.84 15.32 7.55
N TYR A 261 9.67 15.15 6.23
CA TYR A 261 9.38 13.85 5.63
C TYR A 261 10.33 13.43 4.50
N GLY A 262 11.48 14.10 4.36
CA GLY A 262 12.57 13.60 3.51
C GLY A 262 12.63 14.19 2.11
N GLY A 263 12.25 15.46 1.95
CA GLY A 263 12.43 16.26 0.74
C GLY A 263 11.15 16.45 -0.08
N THR A 264 11.33 17.06 -1.26
CA THR A 264 10.24 17.29 -2.21
C THR A 264 9.74 15.99 -2.83
N CYS A 265 8.51 15.97 -3.34
CA CYS A 265 7.89 14.83 -4.05
C CYS A 265 7.66 13.55 -3.23
N THR A 266 7.87 13.61 -1.92
CA THR A 266 7.35 12.62 -0.97
C THR A 266 5.82 12.61 -1.00
N PRO A 267 5.15 11.53 -0.53
CA PRO A 267 3.69 11.52 -0.41
C PRO A 267 3.15 12.73 0.34
N GLU A 268 3.77 13.13 1.45
CA GLU A 268 3.37 14.26 2.28
C GLU A 268 3.50 15.59 1.54
N TRP A 269 4.63 15.80 0.88
CA TRP A 269 4.86 17.01 0.09
C TRP A 269 3.82 17.15 -1.04
N LYS A 270 3.53 16.05 -1.75
CA LYS A 270 2.49 16.04 -2.80
C LYS A 270 1.10 16.29 -2.23
N THR A 271 0.75 15.67 -1.10
CA THR A 271 -0.55 15.90 -0.45
C THR A 271 -0.76 17.36 -0.07
N VAL A 272 0.27 18.03 0.44
CA VAL A 272 0.21 19.47 0.73
C VAL A 272 -0.10 20.26 -0.54
N GLN A 273 0.64 20.02 -1.62
CA GLN A 273 0.43 20.71 -2.89
C GLN A 273 -0.98 20.47 -3.44
N MET A 274 -1.43 19.22 -3.44
CA MET A 274 -2.77 18.83 -3.90
C MET A 274 -3.87 19.47 -3.05
N ALA A 275 -3.70 19.62 -1.74
CA ALA A 275 -4.69 20.26 -0.89
C ALA A 275 -4.84 21.77 -1.19
N TRP A 276 -3.73 22.47 -1.44
CA TRP A 276 -3.77 23.87 -1.88
C TRP A 276 -4.33 24.03 -3.29
N ASP A 277 -4.04 23.09 -4.20
CA ASP A 277 -4.70 23.03 -5.52
C ASP A 277 -6.20 22.82 -5.38
N ALA A 278 -6.63 21.96 -4.44
CA ALA A 278 -8.04 21.63 -4.26
C ALA A 278 -8.87 22.87 -3.91
N VAL A 279 -8.31 23.80 -3.14
CA VAL A 279 -8.91 25.08 -2.75
C VAL A 279 -8.56 26.24 -3.70
N GLY A 280 -7.88 25.96 -4.82
CA GLY A 280 -7.62 26.93 -5.89
C GLY A 280 -6.57 28.00 -5.57
N VAL A 281 -5.75 27.80 -4.54
CA VAL A 281 -4.65 28.72 -4.22
C VAL A 281 -3.56 28.56 -5.28
N PRO A 282 -3.12 29.65 -5.96
CA PRO A 282 -2.12 29.58 -7.01
C PRO A 282 -0.81 28.90 -6.56
N GLY A 283 -0.17 28.22 -7.50
CA GLY A 283 1.13 27.61 -7.31
C GLY A 283 1.39 26.54 -8.38
N THR A 284 2.66 26.36 -8.73
CA THR A 284 3.09 25.34 -9.69
C THR A 284 4.00 24.34 -9.02
N TRP A 285 3.78 23.06 -9.29
CA TRP A 285 4.64 21.99 -8.84
C TRP A 285 4.66 20.87 -9.87
N SER A 286 5.76 20.15 -9.91
CA SER A 286 5.87 18.93 -10.69
C SER A 286 6.73 17.94 -9.93
N CYS A 287 6.37 16.67 -10.05
CA CYS A 287 7.21 15.58 -9.63
C CYS A 287 7.50 14.76 -10.88
N SER A 288 8.75 14.72 -11.31
CA SER A 288 9.17 13.67 -12.23
C SER A 288 8.81 12.34 -11.56
N SER A 289 8.04 11.50 -12.26
CA SER A 289 7.80 10.13 -11.79
C SER A 289 9.15 9.52 -11.39
N PRO A 290 9.27 8.83 -10.25
CA PRO A 290 10.50 8.13 -9.93
C PRO A 290 10.83 7.26 -11.14
N GLY A 291 11.98 7.51 -11.77
CA GLY A 291 12.42 6.69 -12.89
C GLY A 291 12.36 5.24 -12.45
N THR A 292 11.77 4.37 -13.26
CA THR A 292 11.93 2.94 -13.06
C THR A 292 13.28 2.56 -13.65
N TYR A 293 14.07 1.86 -12.85
CA TYR A 293 15.39 1.39 -13.24
C TYR A 293 15.34 -0.10 -13.57
N SER A 294 16.39 -0.56 -14.23
CA SER A 294 16.61 -1.96 -14.51
C SER A 294 17.95 -2.46 -13.99
N ILE A 295 17.98 -3.76 -13.69
CA ILE A 295 19.21 -4.53 -13.47
C ILE A 295 19.32 -5.54 -14.61
N SER A 296 20.44 -5.55 -15.32
CA SER A 296 20.70 -6.52 -16.38
C SER A 296 22.08 -7.15 -16.29
N GLY A 297 22.20 -8.35 -16.86
CA GLY A 297 23.43 -9.11 -16.92
C GLY A 297 23.22 -10.47 -17.57
N ASN A 298 24.20 -11.35 -17.38
CA ASN A 298 24.17 -12.72 -17.88
C ASN A 298 24.42 -13.71 -16.73
N VAL A 299 23.63 -14.78 -16.65
CA VAL A 299 23.74 -15.80 -15.59
C VAL A 299 24.42 -17.10 -16.04
N GLY A 300 24.93 -17.16 -17.27
CA GLY A 300 25.70 -18.29 -17.78
C GLY A 300 24.89 -19.54 -18.16
N THR A 301 23.56 -19.50 -18.04
CA THR A 301 22.68 -20.58 -18.48
C THR A 301 21.30 -20.02 -18.83
N SER A 302 20.61 -20.68 -19.76
CA SER A 302 19.24 -20.31 -20.15
C SER A 302 18.20 -20.74 -19.12
N GLY A 303 17.07 -20.04 -19.03
CA GLY A 303 15.95 -20.47 -18.18
C GLY A 303 16.21 -20.43 -16.67
N ALA A 304 17.21 -19.66 -16.22
CA ALA A 304 17.43 -19.40 -14.80
C ALA A 304 16.63 -18.19 -14.33
N THR A 305 16.04 -18.27 -13.15
CA THR A 305 15.28 -17.17 -12.53
C THR A 305 16.22 -16.29 -11.72
N VAL A 306 16.21 -14.99 -12.00
CA VAL A 306 16.98 -13.97 -11.28
C VAL A 306 16.02 -13.06 -10.52
N THR A 307 16.23 -12.89 -9.22
CA THR A 307 15.37 -12.05 -8.36
C THR A 307 16.10 -10.81 -7.88
N ALA A 308 15.36 -9.72 -7.66
CA ALA A 308 15.81 -8.50 -7.00
C ALA A 308 14.64 -7.91 -6.19
N GLY A 309 14.63 -8.13 -4.87
CA GLY A 309 13.46 -7.79 -4.04
C GLY A 309 12.24 -8.65 -4.41
N SER A 310 11.11 -8.01 -4.71
CA SER A 310 9.89 -8.68 -5.19
C SER A 310 9.85 -8.90 -6.71
N ALA A 311 10.79 -8.32 -7.46
CA ALA A 311 10.84 -8.45 -8.91
C ALA A 311 11.71 -9.64 -9.35
N SER A 312 11.42 -10.20 -10.53
CA SER A 312 12.22 -11.28 -11.11
C SER A 312 12.22 -11.26 -12.63
N ALA A 313 13.19 -11.94 -13.23
CA ALA A 313 13.27 -12.19 -14.66
C ALA A 313 13.86 -13.59 -14.93
N THR A 314 13.49 -14.19 -16.06
CA THR A 314 14.07 -15.46 -16.51
C THR A 314 15.12 -15.19 -17.59
N SER A 315 16.26 -15.87 -17.53
CA SER A 315 17.31 -15.71 -18.53
C SER A 315 16.94 -16.30 -19.89
N ASP A 316 17.34 -15.61 -20.96
CA ASP A 316 17.12 -16.03 -22.35
C ASP A 316 18.00 -17.21 -22.77
N ALA A 317 17.91 -17.63 -24.03
CA ALA A 317 18.71 -18.73 -24.57
C ALA A 317 20.23 -18.52 -24.48
N SER A 318 20.68 -17.26 -24.42
CA SER A 318 22.09 -16.89 -24.25
C SER A 318 22.47 -16.64 -22.79
N GLY A 319 21.53 -16.79 -21.85
CA GLY A 319 21.71 -16.55 -20.43
C GLY A 319 21.55 -15.09 -20.00
N ASN A 320 21.11 -14.17 -20.87
CA ASN A 320 20.91 -12.77 -20.50
C ASN A 320 19.58 -12.58 -19.75
N TYR A 321 19.54 -11.66 -18.79
CA TYR A 321 18.33 -11.28 -18.07
C TYR A 321 18.23 -9.76 -17.93
N THR A 322 17.02 -9.25 -17.73
CA THR A 322 16.76 -7.87 -17.35
C THR A 322 15.56 -7.81 -16.42
N ILE A 323 15.77 -7.33 -15.19
CA ILE A 323 14.71 -7.02 -14.23
C ILE A 323 14.41 -5.53 -14.37
N SER A 324 13.20 -5.17 -14.80
CA SER A 324 12.75 -3.78 -14.98
C SER A 324 11.75 -3.36 -13.89
N GLY A 325 11.47 -2.06 -13.78
CA GLY A 325 10.43 -1.56 -12.87
C GLY A 325 10.92 -1.33 -11.44
N LEU A 326 12.23 -1.27 -11.22
CA LEU A 326 12.81 -1.11 -9.89
C LEU A 326 12.81 0.36 -9.48
N ALA A 327 12.50 0.64 -8.21
CA ALA A 327 12.74 1.94 -7.61
C ALA A 327 14.24 2.14 -7.38
N ALA A 328 14.69 3.38 -7.17
CA ALA A 328 16.05 3.62 -6.69
C ALA A 328 16.24 2.95 -5.32
N GLY A 329 17.34 2.25 -5.13
CA GLY A 329 17.60 1.50 -3.90
C GLY A 329 18.66 0.41 -4.09
N THR A 330 18.99 -0.27 -3.00
CA THR A 330 19.94 -1.40 -3.04
C THR A 330 19.19 -2.72 -2.99
N TYR A 331 19.49 -3.60 -3.94
CA TYR A 331 18.85 -4.90 -4.10
C TYR A 331 19.88 -6.03 -3.97
N THR A 332 19.46 -7.13 -3.36
CA THR A 332 20.21 -8.41 -3.42
C THR A 332 19.74 -9.18 -4.63
N VAL A 333 20.61 -9.33 -5.63
CA VAL A 333 20.34 -10.01 -6.88
C VAL A 333 20.79 -11.47 -6.78
N THR A 334 19.87 -12.42 -6.99
CA THR A 334 20.13 -13.86 -6.80
C THR A 334 19.61 -14.68 -7.99
N PRO A 335 20.48 -15.41 -8.72
CA PRO A 335 20.06 -16.38 -9.73
C PRO A 335 19.74 -17.75 -9.11
N SER A 336 18.83 -18.48 -9.74
CA SER A 336 18.47 -19.85 -9.36
C SER A 336 18.00 -20.68 -10.56
N LYS A 337 18.38 -21.96 -10.58
CA LYS A 337 17.95 -22.95 -11.56
C LYS A 337 18.25 -24.34 -11.00
N SER A 338 17.30 -25.27 -11.10
CA SER A 338 17.49 -26.65 -10.63
C SER A 338 18.64 -27.34 -11.37
N GLY A 339 19.47 -28.08 -10.64
CA GLY A 339 20.66 -28.75 -11.20
C GLY A 339 21.83 -27.81 -11.57
N CYS A 340 21.74 -26.53 -11.21
CA CYS A 340 22.81 -25.55 -11.44
C CYS A 340 23.28 -24.92 -10.13
N THR A 341 24.58 -24.64 -10.06
CA THR A 341 25.19 -23.80 -9.04
C THR A 341 25.67 -22.50 -9.68
N PHE A 342 25.48 -21.36 -9.00
CA PHE A 342 25.87 -20.04 -9.51
C PHE A 342 26.99 -19.44 -8.66
N THR A 343 27.96 -18.81 -9.33
CA THR A 343 29.06 -18.09 -8.68
C THR A 343 29.12 -16.64 -9.20
N PRO A 344 29.09 -15.62 -8.31
CA PRO A 344 28.75 -15.69 -6.89
C PRO A 344 27.30 -16.17 -6.66
N THR A 345 26.92 -16.54 -5.44
CA THR A 345 25.53 -16.97 -5.15
C THR A 345 24.54 -15.80 -5.16
N SER A 346 25.00 -14.59 -4.85
CA SER A 346 24.23 -13.35 -4.98
C SER A 346 25.16 -12.14 -5.10
N ARG A 347 24.61 -10.98 -5.47
CA ARG A 347 25.30 -9.69 -5.51
C ARG A 347 24.43 -8.60 -4.89
N SER A 348 25.04 -7.67 -4.15
CA SER A 348 24.37 -6.43 -3.73
C SER A 348 24.56 -5.38 -4.83
N VAL A 349 23.46 -4.79 -5.31
CA VAL A 349 23.45 -3.84 -6.43
C VAL A 349 22.61 -2.63 -6.06
N THR A 350 23.22 -1.45 -6.08
CA THR A 350 22.51 -0.17 -5.93
C THR A 350 22.06 0.32 -7.30
N VAL A 351 20.77 0.62 -7.43
CA VAL A 351 20.17 1.22 -8.62
C VAL A 351 19.65 2.61 -8.32
N GLY A 352 19.73 3.47 -9.33
CA GLY A 352 19.35 4.87 -9.32
C GLY A 352 19.57 5.47 -10.71
N PRO A 353 20.54 4.96 -11.47
CA PRO A 353 20.43 4.69 -12.90
C PRO A 353 20.28 3.17 -13.13
N ASN A 354 20.05 2.75 -14.38
CA ASN A 354 20.06 1.33 -14.76
C ASN A 354 21.45 0.71 -14.45
N ALA A 355 21.46 -0.43 -13.77
CA ALA A 355 22.67 -1.19 -13.51
C ALA A 355 22.82 -2.32 -14.55
N THR A 356 23.94 -2.34 -15.26
CA THR A 356 24.23 -3.34 -16.29
C THR A 356 25.47 -4.16 -15.92
N GLY A 357 25.64 -5.32 -16.54
CA GLY A 357 26.82 -6.18 -16.32
C GLY A 357 26.82 -6.92 -14.97
N ILE A 358 25.64 -7.11 -14.36
CA ILE A 358 25.51 -7.89 -13.12
C ILE A 358 25.50 -9.38 -13.48
N ASN A 359 26.71 -9.92 -13.67
CA ASN A 359 26.92 -11.26 -14.22
C ASN A 359 27.18 -12.33 -13.15
N PHE A 360 26.83 -13.56 -13.51
CA PHE A 360 27.04 -14.79 -12.75
C PHE A 360 27.52 -15.90 -13.69
N THR A 361 28.27 -16.86 -13.16
CA THR A 361 28.64 -18.09 -13.89
C THR A 361 27.81 -19.25 -13.38
N ALA A 362 27.18 -20.00 -14.27
CA ALA A 362 26.46 -21.23 -13.94
C ALA A 362 27.32 -22.47 -14.21
N SER A 363 27.33 -23.40 -13.27
CA SER A 363 27.81 -24.76 -13.47
C SER A 363 26.62 -25.70 -13.30
N CYS A 364 26.12 -26.24 -14.42
CA CYS A 364 24.94 -27.09 -14.47
C CYS A 364 25.34 -28.53 -14.81
N SER A 365 24.85 -29.51 -14.06
CA SER A 365 24.95 -30.92 -14.48
C SER A 365 23.84 -31.20 -15.50
N SER A 366 24.24 -31.58 -16.72
CA SER A 366 23.28 -32.13 -17.70
C SER A 366 22.83 -33.49 -17.19
N GLY A 367 21.56 -33.61 -16.80
CA GLY A 367 21.03 -34.88 -16.33
C GLY A 367 21.14 -35.96 -17.42
N SER A 368 21.53 -37.17 -17.04
CA SER A 368 21.60 -38.33 -17.94
C SER A 368 20.26 -39.08 -17.95
N GLN A 369 19.80 -39.47 -19.13
CA GLN A 369 18.63 -40.34 -19.31
C GLN A 369 19.03 -41.81 -19.14
N LEU A 370 18.34 -42.56 -18.29
CA LEU A 370 18.61 -43.97 -18.03
C LEU A 370 17.69 -44.94 -18.79
N LEU A 371 16.50 -44.52 -19.20
CA LEU A 371 15.61 -45.35 -20.03
C LEU A 371 16.12 -45.36 -21.47
N GLN A 372 16.21 -46.56 -22.05
CA GLN A 372 16.43 -46.76 -23.47
C GLN A 372 15.08 -46.74 -24.21
N ASN A 373 15.09 -46.28 -25.46
CA ASN A 373 13.89 -46.05 -26.28
C ASN A 373 12.74 -45.33 -25.51
N PRO A 374 13.00 -44.16 -24.91
CA PRO A 374 12.08 -43.48 -24.00
C PRO A 374 10.72 -43.10 -24.62
N GLY A 375 10.70 -42.73 -25.91
CA GLY A 375 9.48 -42.42 -26.67
C GLY A 375 9.03 -43.58 -27.58
N PHE A 376 9.49 -44.81 -27.35
CA PHE A 376 9.09 -46.01 -28.09
C PHE A 376 9.37 -46.04 -29.61
N GLU A 377 9.98 -45.00 -30.20
CA GLU A 377 10.21 -44.83 -31.64
C GLU A 377 11.01 -45.94 -32.36
N GLN A 378 11.67 -46.82 -31.60
CA GLN A 378 12.33 -48.02 -32.16
C GLN A 378 11.42 -49.26 -32.19
N GLY A 379 10.13 -49.10 -31.86
CA GLY A 379 9.18 -50.20 -31.68
C GLY A 379 9.45 -51.04 -30.43
N ASN A 380 8.82 -52.21 -30.35
CA ASN A 380 8.92 -53.12 -29.21
C ASN A 380 10.21 -53.97 -29.24
N VAL A 381 11.37 -53.31 -29.19
CA VAL A 381 12.70 -53.96 -29.26
C VAL A 381 13.47 -53.93 -27.94
N ILE A 382 13.22 -52.91 -27.11
CA ILE A 382 13.97 -52.62 -25.88
C ILE A 382 13.11 -52.82 -24.63
N TRP A 383 11.85 -52.42 -24.70
CA TRP A 383 10.91 -52.60 -23.61
C TRP A 383 10.41 -54.05 -23.57
N THR A 384 10.12 -54.55 -22.37
CA THR A 384 9.36 -55.80 -22.23
C THR A 384 7.91 -55.45 -22.02
N ALA A 385 7.04 -55.84 -22.96
CA ALA A 385 5.61 -55.48 -22.95
C ALA A 385 4.72 -56.64 -23.39
N SER A 386 3.45 -56.62 -22.98
CA SER A 386 2.41 -57.48 -23.57
C SER A 386 2.32 -57.25 -25.08
N THR A 387 1.95 -58.31 -25.83
CA THR A 387 1.81 -58.24 -27.29
C THR A 387 0.81 -57.15 -27.69
N GLY A 388 1.23 -56.22 -28.54
CA GLY A 388 0.37 -55.14 -29.06
C GLY A 388 0.39 -53.84 -28.24
N VAL A 389 0.96 -53.84 -27.02
CA VAL A 389 1.01 -52.64 -26.18
C VAL A 389 1.85 -51.54 -26.81
N ILE A 390 3.03 -51.85 -27.35
CA ILE A 390 3.85 -50.85 -28.05
C ILE A 390 3.50 -50.90 -29.53
N GLU A 391 2.87 -49.82 -30.02
CA GLU A 391 2.27 -49.74 -31.34
C GLU A 391 2.51 -48.38 -32.02
N ASN A 392 2.30 -48.31 -33.34
CA ASN A 392 2.45 -47.11 -34.16
C ASN A 392 1.16 -46.69 -34.88
N ASN A 393 0.01 -47.07 -34.34
CA ASN A 393 -1.29 -46.65 -34.86
C ASN A 393 -1.44 -45.12 -34.72
N ALA A 394 -1.80 -44.45 -35.82
CA ALA A 394 -1.92 -42.99 -35.90
C ALA A 394 -3.11 -42.39 -35.11
N SER A 395 -4.06 -43.23 -34.68
CA SER A 395 -5.22 -42.82 -33.88
C SER A 395 -5.47 -43.80 -32.74
N PRO A 396 -5.44 -43.35 -31.47
CA PRO A 396 -5.07 -42.00 -31.05
C PRO A 396 -3.58 -41.71 -31.32
N ALA A 397 -3.27 -40.45 -31.65
CA ALA A 397 -1.91 -40.05 -31.96
C ALA A 397 -0.98 -40.24 -30.73
N PRO A 398 0.31 -40.55 -30.94
CA PRO A 398 1.31 -40.45 -29.89
C PRO A 398 1.49 -39.00 -29.43
N HIS A 399 2.12 -38.78 -28.27
CA HIS A 399 2.43 -37.44 -27.78
C HIS A 399 3.54 -36.80 -28.64
N SER A 400 4.57 -37.57 -28.97
CA SER A 400 5.60 -37.19 -29.93
C SER A 400 5.93 -38.37 -30.86
N GLY A 401 6.59 -38.10 -31.99
CA GLY A 401 7.00 -39.17 -32.91
C GLY A 401 5.83 -39.95 -33.52
N THR A 402 5.99 -41.27 -33.63
CA THR A 402 5.10 -42.18 -34.35
C THR A 402 4.68 -43.42 -33.55
N TRP A 403 5.32 -43.67 -32.40
CA TRP A 403 5.06 -44.83 -31.55
C TRP A 403 4.54 -44.40 -30.17
N LYS A 404 3.82 -45.30 -29.52
CA LYS A 404 3.36 -45.13 -28.14
C LYS A 404 3.17 -46.47 -27.47
N ALA A 405 3.06 -46.48 -26.15
CA ALA A 405 2.51 -47.61 -25.42
C ALA A 405 1.02 -47.38 -25.18
N TYR A 406 0.15 -48.30 -25.60
CA TYR A 406 -1.28 -48.25 -25.37
C TYR A 406 -1.72 -49.52 -24.65
N LEU A 407 -2.03 -49.40 -23.36
CA LEU A 407 -2.53 -50.50 -22.54
C LEU A 407 -4.07 -50.49 -22.49
N ASN A 408 -4.66 -51.68 -22.53
CA ASN A 408 -6.08 -51.96 -22.42
C ASN A 408 -6.92 -51.29 -23.51
N GLY A 409 -8.15 -50.90 -23.19
CA GLY A 409 -9.08 -50.25 -24.12
C GLY A 409 -9.86 -51.24 -24.98
N TYR A 410 -10.02 -52.48 -24.53
CA TYR A 410 -10.73 -53.55 -25.24
C TYR A 410 -12.20 -53.67 -24.84
N GLY A 411 -12.61 -53.14 -23.67
CA GLY A 411 -13.94 -53.38 -23.11
C GLY A 411 -14.17 -54.84 -22.70
N THR A 412 -13.09 -55.55 -22.37
CA THR A 412 -13.13 -56.93 -21.87
C THR A 412 -12.06 -57.12 -20.80
N VAL A 413 -12.25 -58.10 -19.90
CA VAL A 413 -11.31 -58.37 -18.81
C VAL A 413 -9.92 -58.62 -19.38
N SER A 414 -9.00 -57.69 -19.14
CA SER A 414 -7.65 -57.74 -19.66
C SER A 414 -6.65 -57.21 -18.65
N SER A 415 -5.41 -57.69 -18.74
CA SER A 415 -4.31 -57.22 -17.92
C SER A 415 -3.06 -57.17 -18.76
N GLU A 416 -2.46 -55.99 -18.85
CA GLU A 416 -1.32 -55.72 -19.71
C GLU A 416 -0.24 -54.98 -18.97
N TYR A 417 0.98 -55.07 -19.46
CA TYR A 417 2.11 -54.40 -18.85
C TYR A 417 3.13 -53.96 -19.88
N LEU A 418 3.97 -53.02 -19.46
CA LEU A 418 5.29 -52.77 -20.04
C LEU A 418 6.27 -52.37 -18.94
N TYR A 419 7.53 -52.73 -19.12
CA TYR A 419 8.60 -52.34 -18.20
C TYR A 419 9.99 -52.30 -18.83
N GLN A 420 10.89 -51.63 -18.12
CA GLN A 420 12.32 -51.66 -18.36
C GLN A 420 13.07 -51.72 -17.02
N ASP A 421 14.12 -52.53 -16.97
CA ASP A 421 15.02 -52.61 -15.82
C ASP A 421 16.17 -51.60 -15.99
N VAL A 422 16.43 -50.80 -14.96
CA VAL A 422 17.38 -49.69 -15.00
C VAL A 422 18.22 -49.64 -13.73
N SER A 423 19.54 -49.54 -13.89
CA SER A 423 20.47 -49.34 -12.76
C SER A 423 20.63 -47.85 -12.48
N VAL A 424 20.19 -47.40 -11.31
CA VAL A 424 20.30 -46.00 -10.90
C VAL A 424 21.66 -45.76 -10.23
N PRO A 425 22.51 -44.83 -10.73
CA PRO A 425 23.82 -44.57 -10.14
C PRO A 425 23.73 -44.15 -8.67
N ALA A 426 24.59 -44.71 -7.82
CA ALA A 426 24.66 -44.32 -6.40
C ALA A 426 25.13 -42.86 -6.22
N SER A 427 25.87 -42.33 -7.20
CA SER A 427 26.37 -40.95 -7.23
C SER A 427 25.30 -39.91 -7.60
N ALA A 428 24.09 -40.32 -8.00
CA ALA A 428 23.05 -39.39 -8.40
C ALA A 428 22.67 -38.44 -7.24
N SER A 429 22.62 -37.15 -7.56
CA SER A 429 22.15 -36.06 -6.71
C SER A 429 20.63 -35.91 -6.77
N SER A 430 20.03 -36.20 -7.92
CA SER A 430 18.59 -36.33 -8.11
C SER A 430 18.26 -37.44 -9.11
N VAL A 431 17.08 -38.05 -8.97
CA VAL A 431 16.53 -39.07 -9.88
C VAL A 431 15.05 -38.79 -10.07
N THR A 432 14.63 -38.48 -11.30
CA THR A 432 13.25 -38.15 -11.63
C THR A 432 12.71 -39.06 -12.71
N LEU A 433 11.63 -39.78 -12.42
CA LEU A 433 10.83 -40.50 -13.42
C LEU A 433 9.74 -39.55 -13.95
N SER A 434 9.60 -39.42 -15.26
CA SER A 434 8.48 -38.75 -15.91
C SER A 434 7.97 -39.52 -17.12
N PHE A 435 6.73 -39.28 -17.51
CA PHE A 435 6.11 -39.80 -18.72
C PHE A 435 4.86 -38.98 -19.04
N TRP A 436 4.42 -39.01 -20.29
CA TRP A 436 3.16 -38.43 -20.71
C TRP A 436 2.06 -39.50 -20.67
N LEU A 437 0.92 -39.17 -20.07
CA LEU A 437 -0.21 -40.09 -19.92
C LEU A 437 -1.48 -39.47 -20.50
N TRP A 438 -2.14 -40.17 -21.41
CA TRP A 438 -3.50 -39.87 -21.86
C TRP A 438 -4.43 -41.03 -21.54
N ILE A 439 -5.46 -40.76 -20.74
CA ILE A 439 -6.45 -41.75 -20.33
C ILE A 439 -7.73 -41.52 -21.12
N ARG A 440 -8.13 -42.53 -21.89
CA ARG A 440 -9.35 -42.54 -22.69
C ARG A 440 -10.31 -43.56 -22.12
N THR A 441 -11.57 -43.18 -21.94
CA THR A 441 -12.55 -44.07 -21.33
C THR A 441 -13.93 -43.89 -21.96
N GLN A 442 -14.64 -45.01 -22.14
CA GLN A 442 -16.06 -45.07 -22.44
C GLN A 442 -16.90 -45.16 -21.15
N GLU A 443 -16.28 -45.43 -20.01
CA GLU A 443 -16.95 -45.41 -18.71
C GLU A 443 -17.52 -44.03 -18.41
N THR A 444 -18.74 -44.03 -17.88
CA THR A 444 -19.47 -42.80 -17.53
C THR A 444 -19.47 -42.51 -16.03
N SER A 445 -19.04 -43.46 -15.20
CA SER A 445 -18.97 -43.28 -13.76
C SER A 445 -18.00 -42.18 -13.37
N THR A 446 -18.41 -41.39 -12.37
CA THR A 446 -17.59 -40.32 -11.77
C THR A 446 -17.06 -40.70 -10.38
N THR A 447 -17.45 -41.86 -9.85
CA THR A 447 -17.13 -42.28 -8.48
C THR A 447 -16.45 -43.66 -8.40
N THR A 448 -16.62 -44.51 -9.41
CA THR A 448 -16.09 -45.87 -9.41
C THR A 448 -14.89 -45.99 -10.34
N ALA A 449 -13.76 -46.44 -9.79
CA ALA A 449 -12.55 -46.77 -10.54
C ALA A 449 -12.59 -48.25 -10.96
N TYR A 450 -13.17 -48.52 -12.13
CA TYR A 450 -13.30 -49.85 -12.74
C TYR A 450 -11.95 -50.34 -13.26
N ASP A 451 -11.39 -49.58 -14.21
CA ASP A 451 -10.12 -49.91 -14.86
C ASP A 451 -8.99 -49.08 -14.27
N ARG A 452 -7.81 -49.67 -14.14
CA ARG A 452 -6.70 -49.04 -13.41
C ARG A 452 -5.36 -49.24 -14.10
N LEU A 453 -4.55 -48.19 -14.08
CA LEU A 453 -3.13 -48.21 -14.38
C LEU A 453 -2.34 -48.00 -13.09
N TRP A 454 -1.47 -48.94 -12.75
CA TRP A 454 -0.49 -48.80 -11.69
C TRP A 454 0.87 -48.42 -12.28
N VAL A 455 1.48 -47.38 -11.72
CA VAL A 455 2.87 -47.00 -11.98
C VAL A 455 3.69 -47.44 -10.78
N GLN A 456 4.59 -48.38 -11.00
CA GLN A 456 5.26 -49.13 -9.93
C GLN A 456 6.77 -49.16 -10.11
N LEU A 457 7.47 -49.14 -8.98
CA LEU A 457 8.85 -49.60 -8.87
C LEU A 457 8.81 -51.04 -8.36
N ARG A 458 9.46 -51.94 -9.09
CA ARG A 458 9.58 -53.36 -8.70
C ARG A 458 11.04 -53.79 -8.67
N ARG A 459 11.31 -54.89 -7.98
CA ARG A 459 12.64 -55.51 -7.96
C ARG A 459 12.79 -56.43 -9.18
N PRO A 460 13.80 -56.23 -10.05
CA PRO A 460 13.95 -57.05 -11.26
C PRO A 460 14.12 -58.55 -11.01
N SER A 461 14.75 -58.95 -9.90
CA SER A 461 15.11 -60.35 -9.62
C SER A 461 13.92 -61.28 -9.39
N ASP A 462 12.82 -60.76 -8.81
CA ASP A 462 11.66 -61.56 -8.40
C ASP A 462 10.32 -60.88 -8.71
N ASN A 463 10.35 -59.72 -9.39
CA ASN A 463 9.19 -58.90 -9.72
C ASN A 463 8.35 -58.42 -8.51
N SER A 464 8.91 -58.49 -7.29
CA SER A 464 8.24 -58.02 -6.08
C SER A 464 8.06 -56.50 -6.08
N LEU A 465 6.95 -56.04 -5.52
CA LEU A 465 6.63 -54.61 -5.43
C LEU A 465 7.57 -53.91 -4.44
N ILE A 466 8.24 -52.85 -4.88
CA ILE A 466 8.98 -51.93 -4.01
C ILE A 466 8.06 -50.78 -3.60
N LYS A 467 7.42 -50.12 -4.58
CA LYS A 467 6.54 -48.98 -4.35
C LYS A 467 5.55 -48.79 -5.50
N THR A 468 4.30 -48.52 -5.18
CA THR A 468 3.35 -47.91 -6.15
C THR A 468 3.51 -46.40 -6.09
N LEU A 469 3.93 -45.78 -7.19
CA LEU A 469 4.11 -44.34 -7.32
C LEU A 469 2.79 -43.62 -7.55
N ALA A 470 1.92 -44.21 -8.38
CA ALA A 470 0.57 -43.72 -8.63
C ALA A 470 -0.36 -44.85 -9.07
N ILE A 471 -1.66 -44.62 -8.90
CA ILE A 471 -2.74 -45.39 -9.49
C ILE A 471 -3.61 -44.39 -10.24
N TYR A 472 -3.80 -44.63 -11.54
CA TYR A 472 -4.75 -43.89 -12.37
C TYR A 472 -5.90 -44.80 -12.77
N SER A 473 -7.05 -44.23 -13.09
CA SER A 473 -8.23 -45.00 -13.54
C SER A 473 -9.04 -44.25 -14.59
N ASN A 474 -10.14 -44.86 -15.03
CA ASN A 474 -11.20 -44.21 -15.81
C ASN A 474 -11.66 -42.86 -15.21
N LEU A 475 -11.55 -42.67 -13.89
CA LEU A 475 -11.89 -41.40 -13.21
C LEU A 475 -10.89 -40.28 -13.48
N ASN A 476 -9.70 -40.59 -13.99
CA ASN A 476 -8.62 -39.64 -14.28
C ASN A 476 -8.55 -39.26 -15.76
N LYS A 477 -9.63 -39.44 -16.53
CA LYS A 477 -9.68 -39.14 -17.97
C LYS A 477 -9.23 -37.71 -18.29
N THR A 478 -8.48 -37.57 -19.38
CA THR A 478 -7.99 -36.28 -19.89
C THR A 478 -8.34 -36.12 -21.38
N SER A 479 -8.40 -34.88 -21.86
CA SER A 479 -8.65 -34.59 -23.28
C SER A 479 -7.45 -34.85 -24.18
N THR A 480 -6.24 -34.83 -23.60
CA THR A 480 -4.95 -35.09 -24.25
C THR A 480 -3.95 -35.61 -23.22
N TYR A 481 -2.71 -35.85 -23.63
CA TYR A 481 -1.62 -36.24 -22.75
C TYR A 481 -1.34 -35.20 -21.67
N VAL A 482 -1.06 -35.68 -20.45
CA VAL A 482 -0.62 -34.88 -19.32
C VAL A 482 0.64 -35.50 -18.74
N GLN A 483 1.71 -34.70 -18.61
CA GLN A 483 2.96 -35.16 -18.03
C GLN A 483 2.78 -35.52 -16.55
N LYS A 484 3.31 -36.68 -16.16
CA LYS A 484 3.44 -37.15 -14.78
C LYS A 484 4.92 -37.18 -14.42
N SER A 485 5.25 -36.84 -13.18
CA SER A 485 6.63 -36.79 -12.69
C SER A 485 6.71 -37.22 -11.23
N PHE A 486 7.75 -37.98 -10.89
CA PHE A 486 8.00 -38.54 -9.57
C PHE A 486 9.48 -38.42 -9.23
N ASP A 487 9.77 -37.83 -8.07
CA ASP A 487 11.10 -37.91 -7.46
C ASP A 487 11.29 -39.30 -6.84
N ILE A 488 12.29 -40.03 -7.35
CA ILE A 488 12.66 -41.36 -6.87
C ILE A 488 14.13 -41.41 -6.41
N THR A 489 14.71 -40.26 -6.06
CA THR A 489 16.11 -40.10 -5.63
C THR A 489 16.50 -41.04 -4.48
N GLN A 490 15.56 -41.34 -3.58
CA GLN A 490 15.76 -42.26 -2.45
C GLN A 490 16.14 -43.70 -2.87
N TYR A 491 15.93 -44.07 -4.12
CA TYR A 491 16.25 -45.40 -4.66
C TYR A 491 17.57 -45.46 -5.43
N LYS A 492 18.41 -44.41 -5.34
CA LYS A 492 19.73 -44.39 -5.98
C LYS A 492 20.62 -45.54 -5.50
N GLY A 493 21.48 -46.03 -6.39
CA GLY A 493 22.35 -47.19 -6.15
C GLY A 493 21.65 -48.54 -6.27
N GLN A 494 20.36 -48.57 -6.64
CA GLN A 494 19.59 -49.80 -6.85
C GLN A 494 19.30 -50.02 -8.34
N THR A 495 19.12 -51.28 -8.73
CA THR A 495 18.50 -51.63 -10.02
C THR A 495 16.99 -51.75 -9.81
N LEU A 496 16.23 -50.93 -10.53
CA LEU A 496 14.78 -50.82 -10.42
C LEU A 496 14.13 -51.31 -11.72
N ARG A 497 12.96 -51.92 -11.60
CA ARG A 497 12.04 -52.14 -12.71
C ARG A 497 11.02 -51.01 -12.72
N ILE A 498 11.04 -50.17 -13.76
CA ILE A 498 10.00 -49.17 -14.00
C ILE A 498 8.83 -49.89 -14.67
N TYR A 499 7.75 -50.13 -13.93
CA TYR A 499 6.67 -51.03 -14.31
C TYR A 499 5.35 -50.29 -14.46
N PHE A 500 4.75 -50.39 -15.63
CA PHE A 500 3.40 -49.93 -15.90
C PHE A 500 2.50 -51.15 -16.05
N TYR A 501 1.42 -51.20 -15.29
CA TYR A 501 0.48 -52.31 -15.27
C TYR A 501 -0.94 -51.79 -15.44
N GLY A 502 -1.62 -52.18 -16.49
CA GLY A 502 -3.01 -51.85 -16.74
C GLY A 502 -3.90 -53.06 -16.50
N ALA A 503 -5.04 -52.86 -15.86
CA ALA A 503 -6.10 -53.86 -15.78
C ALA A 503 -7.44 -53.22 -16.13
N GLU A 504 -8.20 -53.93 -16.95
CA GLU A 504 -9.53 -53.56 -17.42
C GLU A 504 -10.53 -54.62 -16.98
N ASP A 505 -11.73 -54.19 -16.62
CA ASP A 505 -12.83 -55.09 -16.30
C ASP A 505 -13.63 -55.51 -17.55
N GLY A 506 -14.69 -56.29 -17.34
CA GLY A 506 -15.48 -56.90 -18.42
C GLY A 506 -16.64 -56.03 -18.93
N SER A 507 -16.43 -54.74 -19.16
CA SER A 507 -17.50 -53.81 -19.55
C SER A 507 -17.07 -52.72 -20.56
N LEU A 508 -17.00 -51.44 -20.16
CA LEU A 508 -16.71 -50.34 -21.10
C LEU A 508 -15.22 -50.10 -21.17
N ALA A 509 -14.75 -49.70 -22.34
CA ALA A 509 -13.32 -49.64 -22.58
C ALA A 509 -12.65 -48.47 -21.83
N THR A 510 -11.55 -48.73 -21.13
CA THR A 510 -10.61 -47.71 -20.67
C THR A 510 -9.20 -48.06 -21.12
N GLY A 511 -8.59 -47.15 -21.88
CA GLY A 511 -7.26 -47.30 -22.41
C GLY A 511 -6.29 -46.24 -21.87
N PHE A 512 -5.06 -46.67 -21.60
CA PHE A 512 -3.99 -45.86 -21.00
C PHE A 512 -2.84 -45.71 -22.00
N LEU A 513 -2.71 -44.51 -22.58
CA LEU A 513 -1.65 -44.20 -23.53
C LEU A 513 -0.49 -43.56 -22.80
N ILE A 514 0.69 -44.14 -22.92
CA ILE A 514 1.93 -43.69 -22.31
C ILE A 514 2.93 -43.38 -23.42
N ASP A 515 3.57 -42.23 -23.32
CA ASP A 515 4.58 -41.80 -24.27
C ASP A 515 5.66 -40.93 -23.60
N ASP A 516 6.77 -40.71 -24.30
CA ASP A 516 7.88 -39.84 -23.89
C ASP A 516 8.29 -40.07 -22.42
N THR A 517 8.57 -41.32 -22.08
CA THR A 517 9.05 -41.71 -20.76
C THR A 517 10.47 -41.18 -20.53
N ALA A 518 10.83 -40.92 -19.28
CA ALA A 518 12.17 -40.46 -18.94
C ALA A 518 12.50 -40.84 -17.50
N LEU A 519 13.70 -41.38 -17.28
CA LEU A 519 14.34 -41.50 -15.98
C LEU A 519 15.63 -40.68 -16.00
N THR A 520 15.55 -39.45 -15.53
CA THR A 520 16.65 -38.48 -15.58
C THR A 520 17.40 -38.48 -14.25
N VAL A 521 18.73 -38.56 -14.30
CA VAL A 521 19.61 -38.46 -13.13
C VAL A 521 20.58 -37.30 -13.24
N GLN A 522 20.85 -36.59 -12.14
CA GLN A 522 21.84 -35.49 -12.11
C GLN A 522 23.04 -35.78 -11.22
#